data_AF-A0A976M3R0-F1
#
_entry.id   AF-A0A976M3R0-F1
#
_cell.length_a   1.000
_cell.length_b   1.000
_cell.length_c   1.000
_cell.angle_alpha   90.00
_cell.angle_beta   90.00
_cell.angle_gamma   90.00
#
_symmetry.space_group_name_H-M   'P 1'
#
loop_
_entity.id
_entity.type
_entity.pdbx_description
1 polymer ?
#
loop_
_entity_poly.entity_id
_entity_poly.type
_entity_poly.pdbx_seq_one_letter_code
_entity_poly.pdbx_strand_id
1 'polypeptide(L)'
;MNSDDDSSSNEGVRPGEESKTKVNLTQENVKELISSLLLSVVEYLTKICVICEGDDVADPQSVKNLMKYIYKFEKSLKKLQKIIEYSNNQSYDLGIVIKGLVKAVDEYANPYEWLYDNVVDKYLRSGEKLDDTLSIIDTLQSSIIERLQISKIDQEKAETQVVNEATTRID
;
A
#
# COMPACT_ATOMS: atom_id res chain seq x y z
N MET A 1 55.26 27.62 26.92
CA MET A 1 55.12 28.88 26.15
C MET A 1 54.82 28.47 24.73
N ASN A 2 53.53 28.25 24.43
CA ASN A 2 52.62 29.19 23.71
C ASN A 2 52.95 29.19 22.21
N SER A 3 52.05 29.12 21.24
CA SER A 3 50.59 29.02 21.17
C SER A 3 50.23 28.97 19.67
N ASP A 4 49.22 28.17 19.34
CA ASP A 4 48.08 28.41 18.44
C ASP A 4 48.25 28.79 16.95
N ASP A 5 47.56 27.97 16.14
CA ASP A 5 46.65 28.29 15.03
C ASP A 5 46.99 29.43 14.05
N ASP A 6 47.05 29.07 12.76
CA ASP A 6 46.17 29.74 11.80
C ASP A 6 45.76 28.85 10.61
N SER A 7 44.49 28.99 10.28
CA SER A 7 43.73 28.24 9.29
C SER A 7 44.14 28.58 7.86
N SER A 8 44.11 27.61 6.94
CA SER A 8 43.81 27.92 5.53
C SER A 8 43.13 26.76 4.83
N SER A 9 41.82 26.94 4.70
CA SER A 9 40.90 26.20 3.85
C SER A 9 41.31 26.33 2.39
N ASN A 10 41.35 25.23 1.66
CA ASN A 10 41.15 25.30 0.21
C ASN A 10 40.20 24.17 -0.22
N GLU A 11 38.93 24.53 -0.28
CA GLU A 11 37.94 23.83 -1.08
C GLU A 11 38.41 23.79 -2.53
N GLY A 12 38.76 22.60 -2.99
CA GLY A 12 38.99 22.28 -4.39
C GLY A 12 37.98 21.24 -4.87
N VAL A 13 36.68 21.47 -4.64
CA VAL A 13 35.62 20.71 -5.29
C VAL A 13 35.73 20.99 -6.78
N ARG A 14 36.32 20.07 -7.55
CA ARG A 14 36.19 20.07 -9.01
C ARG A 14 34.75 19.67 -9.36
N PRO A 15 33.93 20.56 -9.93
CA PRO A 15 32.61 20.20 -10.41
C PRO A 15 32.77 19.67 -11.83
N GLY A 16 32.56 18.37 -12.03
CA GLY A 16 32.55 17.82 -13.37
C GLY A 16 33.12 16.43 -13.45
N GLU A 17 32.44 15.46 -12.85
CA GLU A 17 32.43 14.08 -13.33
C GLU A 17 31.14 13.40 -12.89
N GLU A 18 30.02 14.07 -13.16
CA GLU A 18 28.75 13.37 -13.36
C GLU A 18 28.93 12.53 -14.62
N SER A 19 29.35 11.28 -14.42
CA SER A 19 29.32 10.26 -15.46
C SER A 19 27.91 10.21 -16.04
N LYS A 20 27.78 10.76 -17.24
CA LYS A 20 26.61 10.73 -18.10
C LYS A 20 26.27 9.29 -18.40
N THR A 21 25.44 8.70 -17.55
CA THR A 21 24.46 7.73 -17.99
C THR A 21 23.13 8.29 -17.54
N LYS A 22 22.56 9.19 -18.35
CA LYS A 22 21.12 9.49 -18.26
C LYS A 22 20.40 8.21 -18.63
N VAL A 23 20.31 7.30 -17.66
CA VAL A 23 19.36 6.21 -17.70
C VAL A 23 18.00 6.91 -17.76
N ASN A 24 17.29 6.78 -18.87
CA ASN A 24 15.88 7.15 -18.91
C ASN A 24 15.17 6.20 -17.96
N LEU A 25 15.05 6.62 -16.70
CA LEU A 25 14.40 5.85 -15.66
C LEU A 25 12.91 5.89 -15.96
N THR A 26 12.34 4.75 -16.35
CA THR A 26 10.89 4.53 -16.39
C THR A 26 10.44 4.01 -15.02
N GLN A 27 9.15 4.11 -14.70
CA GLN A 27 8.60 3.64 -13.42
C GLN A 27 8.88 2.15 -13.16
N GLU A 28 8.80 1.31 -14.19
CA GLU A 28 9.13 -0.13 -14.09
C GLU A 28 10.61 -0.36 -13.81
N ASN A 29 11.50 0.33 -14.54
CA ASN A 29 12.94 0.24 -14.31
C ASN A 29 13.33 0.70 -12.90
N VAL A 30 12.61 1.67 -12.33
CA VAL A 30 12.84 2.13 -10.95
C VAL A 30 12.48 1.05 -9.93
N LYS A 31 11.35 0.34 -10.09
CA LYS A 31 10.92 -0.73 -9.17
C LYS A 31 11.88 -1.93 -9.19
N GLU A 32 12.33 -2.35 -10.37
CA GLU A 32 13.34 -3.40 -10.50
C GLU A 32 14.68 -2.99 -9.89
N LEU A 33 15.08 -1.74 -10.09
CA LEU A 33 16.31 -1.20 -9.53
C LEU A 33 16.27 -1.11 -8.01
N ILE A 34 15.14 -0.71 -7.42
CA ILE A 34 14.93 -0.72 -5.96
C ILE A 34 15.06 -2.14 -5.42
N SER A 35 14.40 -3.11 -6.06
CA SER A 35 14.40 -4.51 -5.63
C SER A 35 15.81 -5.13 -5.67
N SER A 36 16.54 -4.91 -6.77
CA SER A 36 17.93 -5.40 -6.91
C SER A 36 18.90 -4.75 -5.93
N LEU A 37 18.72 -3.45 -5.62
CA LEU A 37 19.52 -2.76 -4.61
C LEU A 37 19.22 -3.25 -3.20
N LEU A 38 17.95 -3.48 -2.85
CA LEU A 38 17.57 -4.07 -1.57
C LEU A 38 18.22 -5.45 -1.38
N LEU A 39 18.16 -6.30 -2.40
CA LEU A 39 18.83 -7.61 -2.37
C LEU A 39 20.34 -7.47 -2.15
N SER A 40 20.98 -6.51 -2.85
CA SER A 40 22.41 -6.23 -2.68
C SER A 40 22.74 -5.75 -1.25
N VAL A 41 21.89 -4.91 -0.66
CA VAL A 41 22.06 -4.43 0.73
C VAL A 41 22.01 -5.60 1.70
N VAL A 42 21.00 -6.47 1.59
CA VAL A 42 20.87 -7.67 2.42
C VAL A 42 22.07 -8.59 2.24
N GLU A 43 22.47 -8.87 1.00
CA GLU A 43 23.64 -9.73 0.71
C GLU A 43 24.93 -9.20 1.34
N TYR A 44 25.20 -7.89 1.23
CA TYR A 44 26.38 -7.30 1.84
C TYR A 44 26.31 -7.31 3.37
N LEU A 45 25.15 -7.07 3.96
CA LEU A 45 24.94 -7.18 5.40
C LEU A 45 25.20 -8.61 5.88
N THR A 46 24.66 -9.62 5.19
CA THR A 46 24.90 -11.02 5.50
C THR A 46 26.39 -11.36 5.43
N LYS A 47 27.11 -10.90 4.39
CA LYS A 47 28.56 -11.12 4.29
C LYS A 47 29.35 -10.45 5.41
N ILE A 48 28.92 -9.26 5.86
CA ILE A 48 29.52 -8.57 7.01
C ILE A 48 29.31 -9.42 8.27
N CYS A 49 28.09 -9.85 8.55
CA CYS A 49 27.77 -10.70 9.71
C CYS A 49 28.60 -12.00 9.71
N VAL A 50 28.66 -12.69 8.57
CA VAL A 50 29.45 -13.94 8.44
C VAL A 50 30.94 -13.73 8.71
N ILE A 51 31.52 -12.61 8.26
CA ILE A 51 32.93 -12.31 8.55
C ILE A 51 33.14 -11.98 10.04
N CYS A 52 32.20 -11.24 10.65
CA CYS A 52 32.28 -10.87 12.06
C CYS A 52 32.07 -12.06 13.01
N GLU A 53 31.30 -13.06 12.60
CA GLU A 53 31.02 -14.28 13.38
C GLU A 53 32.01 -15.42 13.10
N GLY A 54 32.85 -15.31 12.06
CA GLY A 54 33.82 -16.34 11.69
C GLY A 54 35.00 -16.44 12.66
N ASP A 55 35.75 -17.54 12.61
CA ASP A 55 36.84 -17.81 13.56
C ASP A 55 38.10 -16.94 13.32
N ASP A 56 38.30 -16.44 12.09
CA ASP A 56 39.49 -15.72 11.63
C ASP A 56 39.28 -14.19 11.54
N VAL A 57 38.52 -13.58 12.46
CA VAL A 57 38.17 -12.14 12.39
C VAL A 57 39.40 -11.21 12.41
N ALA A 58 40.51 -11.66 13.02
CA ALA A 58 41.74 -10.88 13.14
C ALA A 58 42.71 -11.06 11.95
N ASP A 59 42.41 -11.95 11.00
CA ASP A 59 43.22 -12.11 9.81
C ASP A 59 43.19 -10.83 8.93
N PRO A 60 44.35 -10.33 8.46
CA PRO A 60 44.40 -9.14 7.61
C PRO A 60 43.51 -9.19 6.37
N GLN A 61 43.31 -10.37 5.78
CA GLN A 61 42.46 -10.57 4.61
C GLN A 61 40.97 -10.45 4.96
N SER A 62 40.55 -10.97 6.11
CA SER A 62 39.20 -10.85 6.66
C SER A 62 38.87 -9.40 7.00
N VAL A 63 39.78 -8.66 7.62
CA VAL A 63 39.62 -7.21 7.87
C VAL A 63 39.48 -6.43 6.56
N LYS A 64 40.31 -6.75 5.56
CA LYS A 64 40.24 -6.11 4.22
C LYS A 64 38.91 -6.40 3.52
N ASN A 65 38.44 -7.65 3.60
CA ASN A 65 37.16 -8.06 3.03
C ASN A 65 35.98 -7.40 3.76
N LEU A 66 36.02 -7.34 5.09
CA LEU A 66 35.05 -6.66 5.93
C LEU A 66 34.91 -5.19 5.50
N MET A 67 36.02 -4.47 5.43
CA MET A 67 36.01 -3.06 5.02
C MET A 67 35.43 -2.87 3.60
N LYS A 68 35.78 -3.78 2.68
CA LYS A 68 35.23 -3.77 1.31
C LYS A 68 33.71 -3.97 1.31
N TYR A 69 33.18 -4.89 2.11
CA TYR A 69 31.73 -5.13 2.18
C TYR A 69 30.97 -4.04 2.91
N ILE A 70 31.54 -3.45 3.98
CA ILE A 70 30.99 -2.26 4.64
C ILE A 70 30.86 -1.11 3.64
N TYR A 71 31.91 -0.83 2.86
CA TYR A 71 31.87 0.22 1.85
C TYR A 71 30.80 -0.05 0.77
N LYS A 72 30.70 -1.31 0.31
CA LYS A 72 29.67 -1.69 -0.68
C LYS A 72 28.26 -1.57 -0.12
N PHE A 73 28.05 -1.98 1.13
CA PHE A 73 26.79 -1.86 1.85
C PHE A 73 26.34 -0.39 1.93
N GLU A 74 27.22 0.49 2.43
CA GLU A 74 26.94 1.92 2.54
C GLU A 74 26.66 2.55 1.16
N LYS A 75 27.45 2.21 0.14
CA LYS A 75 27.26 2.71 -1.22
C LYS A 75 25.92 2.27 -1.80
N SER A 76 25.48 1.03 -1.56
CA SER A 76 24.17 0.55 -1.99
C SER A 76 23.03 1.26 -1.26
N LEU A 77 23.15 1.48 0.05
CA LEU A 77 22.17 2.26 0.83
C LEU A 77 22.03 3.69 0.31
N LYS A 78 23.14 4.39 0.06
CA LYS A 78 23.11 5.75 -0.52
C LYS A 78 22.47 5.79 -1.90
N LYS A 79 22.71 4.77 -2.74
CA LYS A 79 22.07 4.66 -4.05
C LYS A 79 20.56 4.43 -3.91
N LEU A 80 20.16 3.55 -3.01
CA LEU A 80 18.76 3.26 -2.73
C LEU A 80 18.02 4.53 -2.28
N GLN A 81 18.60 5.27 -1.33
CA GLN A 81 18.06 6.54 -0.86
C GLN A 81 17.89 7.54 -2.01
N LYS A 82 18.92 7.73 -2.84
CA LYS A 82 18.85 8.65 -3.99
C LYS A 82 17.76 8.28 -4.99
N ILE A 83 17.53 6.98 -5.22
CA ILE A 83 16.49 6.51 -6.14
C ILE A 83 15.09 6.77 -5.56
N ILE A 84 14.91 6.56 -4.25
CA ILE A 84 13.64 6.87 -3.57
C ILE A 84 13.34 8.37 -3.63
N GLU A 85 14.33 9.22 -3.32
CA GLU A 85 14.21 10.68 -3.41
C GLU A 85 13.91 11.14 -4.85
N TYR A 86 14.64 10.60 -5.84
CA TYR A 86 14.39 10.89 -7.25
C TYR A 86 12.97 10.48 -7.66
N SER A 87 12.52 9.31 -7.22
CA SER A 87 11.19 8.79 -7.54
C SER A 87 10.07 9.66 -6.95
N ASN A 88 10.24 10.14 -5.72
CA ASN A 88 9.32 11.08 -5.09
C ASN A 88 9.26 12.42 -5.84
N ASN A 89 10.42 12.92 -6.30
CA ASN A 89 10.50 14.19 -7.04
C ASN A 89 9.91 14.12 -8.45
N GLN A 90 9.91 12.94 -9.08
CA GLN A 90 9.32 12.70 -10.41
C GLN A 90 7.85 12.27 -10.36
N SER A 91 7.24 12.22 -9.17
CA SER A 91 5.86 11.77 -8.97
C SER A 91 5.57 10.36 -9.54
N TYR A 92 6.57 9.48 -9.59
CA TYR A 92 6.31 8.09 -9.93
C TYR A 92 5.47 7.44 -8.82
N ASP A 93 4.38 6.80 -9.20
CA ASP A 93 3.54 6.07 -8.26
C ASP A 93 4.26 4.80 -7.78
N LEU A 94 4.97 4.93 -6.65
CA LEU A 94 5.55 3.81 -5.92
C LEU A 94 4.51 3.09 -5.04
N GLY A 95 3.25 3.53 -5.06
CA GLY A 95 2.19 3.04 -4.21
C GLY A 95 2.10 3.78 -2.88
N ILE A 96 0.92 3.70 -2.27
CA ILE A 96 0.67 4.22 -0.92
C ILE A 96 0.96 3.09 0.07
N VAL A 97 1.85 3.36 1.03
CA VAL A 97 2.11 2.43 2.13
C VAL A 97 1.09 2.66 3.24
N ILE A 98 0.25 1.66 3.49
CA ILE A 98 -0.73 1.68 4.57
C ILE A 98 0.00 1.48 5.89
N LYS A 99 -0.18 2.39 6.87
CA LYS A 99 0.52 2.32 8.17
C LYS A 99 0.32 0.98 8.90
N GLY A 100 -0.86 0.38 8.79
CA GLY A 100 -1.14 -0.93 9.38
C GLY A 100 -0.32 -2.06 8.74
N LEU A 101 -0.02 -1.96 7.44
CA LEU A 101 0.86 -2.89 6.73
C LEU A 101 2.30 -2.80 7.22
N VAL A 102 2.79 -1.59 7.50
CA VAL A 102 4.14 -1.39 8.08
C VAL A 102 4.23 -2.07 9.44
N LYS A 103 3.23 -1.87 10.31
CA LYS A 103 3.17 -2.54 11.61
C LYS A 103 3.14 -4.07 11.49
N ALA A 104 2.38 -4.59 10.53
CA ALA A 104 2.33 -6.02 10.28
C ALA A 104 3.72 -6.56 9.90
N VAL A 105 4.45 -5.87 9.04
CA VAL A 105 5.82 -6.23 8.67
C VAL A 105 6.77 -6.13 9.87
N ASP A 106 6.66 -5.07 10.70
CA ASP A 106 7.46 -4.89 11.92
C ASP A 106 7.22 -6.01 12.95
N GLU A 107 6.00 -6.57 12.97
CA GLU A 107 5.60 -7.70 13.82
C GLU A 107 5.86 -9.08 13.17
N TYR A 108 6.58 -9.12 12.05
CA TYR A 108 6.86 -10.33 11.26
C TYR A 108 5.61 -11.07 10.75
N ALA A 109 4.47 -10.37 10.67
CA ALA A 109 3.25 -10.90 10.08
C ALA A 109 3.29 -10.81 8.54
N ASN A 110 2.59 -11.72 7.86
CA ASN A 110 2.50 -11.71 6.42
C ASN A 110 1.67 -10.48 5.95
N PRO A 111 2.26 -9.55 5.17
CA PRO A 111 1.56 -8.35 4.74
C PRO A 111 0.33 -8.63 3.86
N TYR A 112 0.32 -9.74 3.10
CA TYR A 112 -0.80 -10.10 2.24
C TYR A 112 -2.00 -10.62 3.05
N GLU A 113 -1.73 -11.45 4.06
CA GLU A 113 -2.77 -11.93 4.99
C GLU A 113 -3.35 -10.75 5.77
N TRP A 114 -2.50 -9.85 6.28
CA TRP A 114 -2.97 -8.65 6.96
C TRP A 114 -3.88 -7.80 6.08
N LEU A 115 -3.52 -7.59 4.80
CA LEU A 115 -4.32 -6.83 3.86
C LEU A 115 -5.67 -7.51 3.60
N TYR A 116 -5.67 -8.83 3.45
CA TYR A 116 -6.89 -9.60 3.26
C TYR A 116 -7.83 -9.43 4.46
N ASP A 117 -7.35 -9.70 5.67
CA ASP A 117 -8.17 -9.68 6.88
C ASP A 117 -8.68 -8.28 7.24
N ASN A 118 -7.82 -7.27 7.13
CA ASN A 118 -8.11 -5.93 7.65
C ASN A 118 -8.74 -4.99 6.61
N VAL A 119 -8.56 -5.28 5.32
CA VAL A 119 -9.09 -4.47 4.23
C VAL A 119 -10.13 -5.26 3.45
N VAL A 120 -9.73 -6.35 2.79
CA VAL A 120 -10.60 -7.07 1.84
C VAL A 120 -11.81 -7.67 2.54
N ASP A 121 -11.60 -8.49 3.56
CA ASP A 121 -12.67 -9.17 4.32
C ASP A 121 -13.61 -8.17 4.99
N LYS A 122 -13.04 -7.09 5.54
CA LYS A 122 -13.84 -6.00 6.12
C LYS A 122 -14.81 -5.37 5.11
N TYR A 123 -14.36 -5.11 3.88
CA TYR A 123 -15.23 -4.55 2.84
C TYR A 123 -16.20 -5.59 2.29
N LEU A 124 -15.81 -6.86 2.16
CA LEU A 124 -16.70 -7.94 1.78
C LEU A 124 -17.88 -8.07 2.76
N ARG A 125 -17.60 -8.17 4.06
CA ARG A 125 -18.65 -8.22 5.09
C ARG A 125 -19.54 -6.98 5.11
N SER A 126 -18.96 -5.82 4.81
CA SER A 126 -19.73 -4.57 4.70
C SER A 126 -20.67 -4.60 3.48
N GLY A 127 -20.21 -5.19 2.37
CA GLY A 127 -21.01 -5.41 1.17
C GLY A 127 -22.16 -6.38 1.41
N GLU A 128 -21.88 -7.55 2.00
CA GLU A 128 -22.91 -8.54 2.37
C GLU A 128 -24.01 -7.92 3.23
N LYS A 129 -23.61 -7.12 4.23
CA LYS A 129 -24.58 -6.45 5.12
C LYS A 129 -25.42 -5.40 4.39
N LEU A 130 -24.86 -4.75 3.36
CA LEU A 130 -25.58 -3.82 2.53
C LEU A 130 -26.59 -4.55 1.63
N ASP A 131 -26.18 -5.68 1.04
CA ASP A 131 -27.04 -6.52 0.21
C ASP A 131 -28.21 -7.09 1.02
N ASP A 132 -27.96 -7.54 2.25
CA ASP A 132 -29.02 -7.96 3.18
C ASP A 132 -30.02 -6.83 3.45
N THR A 133 -29.51 -5.61 3.65
CA THR A 133 -30.35 -4.43 3.89
C THR A 133 -31.19 -4.08 2.66
N LEU A 134 -30.61 -4.17 1.46
CA LEU A 134 -31.32 -3.97 0.19
C LEU A 134 -32.42 -5.02 0.01
N SER A 135 -32.15 -6.28 0.32
CA SER A 135 -33.15 -7.35 0.25
C SER A 135 -34.35 -7.11 1.18
N ILE A 136 -34.10 -6.58 2.38
CA ILE A 136 -35.17 -6.18 3.31
C ILE A 136 -36.00 -5.03 2.73
N ILE A 137 -35.35 -4.04 2.12
CA ILE A 137 -36.03 -2.91 1.46
C ILE A 137 -36.91 -3.41 0.30
N ASP A 138 -36.39 -4.30 -0.54
CA ASP A 138 -37.14 -4.88 -1.65
C ASP A 138 -38.37 -5.64 -1.16
N THR A 139 -38.22 -6.45 -0.10
CA THR A 139 -39.33 -7.19 0.53
C THR A 139 -40.39 -6.23 1.07
N LEU A 140 -39.98 -5.15 1.72
CA LEU A 140 -40.88 -4.12 2.23
C LEU A 140 -41.63 -3.44 1.07
N GLN A 141 -40.92 -3.08 0.00
CA GLN A 141 -41.50 -2.45 -1.18
C GLN A 141 -42.54 -3.36 -1.84
N SER A 142 -42.22 -4.65 -2.05
CA SER A 142 -43.17 -5.63 -2.57
C SER A 142 -44.43 -5.74 -1.70
N SER A 143 -44.28 -5.79 -0.36
CA SER A 143 -45.41 -5.86 0.56
C SER A 143 -46.29 -4.60 0.51
N ILE A 144 -45.70 -3.42 0.38
CA ILE A 144 -46.44 -2.16 0.22
C ILE A 144 -47.23 -2.17 -1.08
N ILE A 145 -46.62 -2.58 -2.19
CA ILE A 145 -47.29 -2.66 -3.50
C ILE A 145 -48.47 -3.64 -3.44
N GLU A 146 -48.27 -4.81 -2.85
CA GLU A 146 -49.32 -5.83 -2.72
C GLU A 146 -50.50 -5.31 -1.88
N ARG A 147 -50.24 -4.64 -0.75
CA ARG A 147 -51.29 -4.01 0.06
C ARG A 147 -52.05 -2.92 -0.70
N LEU A 148 -51.35 -2.11 -1.49
CA LEU A 148 -51.99 -1.07 -2.31
C LEU A 148 -52.85 -1.68 -3.42
N GLN A 149 -52.42 -2.79 -4.02
CA GLN A 149 -53.21 -3.51 -5.03
C GLN A 149 -54.46 -4.15 -4.43
N ILE A 150 -54.34 -4.83 -3.29
CA ILE A 150 -55.48 -5.40 -2.57
C ILE A 150 -56.48 -4.30 -2.19
N SER A 151 -55.98 -3.20 -1.60
CA SER A 151 -56.83 -2.06 -1.23
C SER A 151 -57.58 -1.46 -2.41
N LYS A 152 -56.98 -1.39 -3.61
CA LYS A 152 -57.65 -0.92 -4.82
C LYS A 152 -58.76 -1.86 -5.26
N ILE A 153 -58.51 -3.17 -5.26
CA ILE A 153 -59.49 -4.19 -5.63
C ILE A 153 -60.69 -4.17 -4.67
N ASP A 154 -60.45 -4.00 -3.37
CA ASP A 154 -61.53 -3.91 -2.38
C ASP A 154 -62.35 -2.62 -2.53
N GLN A 155 -61.72 -1.51 -2.91
CA GLN A 155 -62.42 -0.27 -3.26
C GLN A 155 -63.30 -0.43 -4.51
N GLU A 156 -62.77 -1.01 -5.58
CA GLU A 156 -63.52 -1.25 -6.82
C GLU A 156 -64.72 -2.19 -6.59
N LYS A 157 -64.56 -3.23 -5.76
CA LYS A 157 -65.67 -4.12 -5.38
C LYS A 157 -66.75 -3.41 -4.56
N ALA A 158 -66.36 -2.57 -3.61
CA ALA A 158 -67.29 -1.80 -2.79
C ALA A 158 -68.10 -0.83 -3.66
N GLU A 159 -67.47 -0.12 -4.60
CA GLU A 159 -68.16 0.77 -5.53
C GLU A 159 -69.12 0.01 -6.45
N THR A 160 -68.72 -1.17 -6.94
CA THR A 160 -69.57 -2.01 -7.81
C THR A 160 -70.81 -2.56 -7.07
N GLN A 161 -70.68 -2.91 -5.78
CA GLN A 161 -71.81 -3.32 -4.96
C GLN A 161 -72.81 -2.19 -4.71
N VAL A 162 -72.32 -0.98 -4.42
CA VAL A 162 -73.18 0.20 -4.20
C VAL A 162 -73.99 0.55 -5.46
N VAL A 163 -73.38 0.44 -6.64
CA VAL A 163 -74.07 0.66 -7.93
C VAL A 163 -75.14 -0.40 -8.19
N ASN A 164 -74.86 -1.68 -7.91
CA ASN A 164 -75.83 -2.75 -8.10
C ASN A 164 -77.01 -2.64 -7.11
N GLU A 165 -76.76 -2.33 -5.83
CA GLU A 165 -77.82 -2.13 -4.84
C GLU A 165 -78.68 -0.89 -5.13
N ALA A 166 -78.09 0.18 -5.66
CA ALA A 166 -78.83 1.38 -6.06
C ALA A 166 -79.74 1.11 -7.28
N THR A 167 -79.31 0.26 -8.21
CA THR A 167 -80.08 -0.09 -9.41
C THR A 167 -81.24 -1.05 -9.09
N THR A 168 -81.06 -1.95 -8.12
CA THR A 168 -82.09 -2.93 -7.71
C THR A 168 -83.23 -2.33 -6.87
N ARG A 169 -83.08 -1.10 -6.36
CA ARG A 169 -84.11 -0.40 -5.57
C ARG A 169 -85.06 0.50 -6.38
N ILE A 170 -84.85 0.60 -7.70
CA ILE A 170 -85.62 1.51 -8.57
C ILE A 170 -86.71 0.77 -9.38
N ASP A 171 -86.73 -0.57 -9.36
CA ASP A 171 -87.81 -1.41 -9.89
C ASP A 171 -88.79 -1.86 -8.78
#